data_AF-A0AAW2I7N7-F1
#
_entry.id   AF-A0AAW2I7N7-F1
#
_cell.length_a   1.000
_cell.length_b   1.000
_cell.length_c   1.000
_cell.angle_alpha   90.00
_cell.angle_beta   90.00
_cell.angle_gamma   90.00
#
_symmetry.space_group_name_H-M   'P 1'
#
loop_
_entity.id
_entity.type
_entity.pdbx_description
1 polymer ?
#
loop_
_entity_poly.entity_id
_entity_poly.type
_entity_poly.pdbx_seq_one_letter_code
_entity_poly.pdbx_strand_id
1 'polypeptide(L)'
;MKKFSGQFRSTTWDPILITSQIVALQAVFYFSLGGVLSIMDLLVGTSKSLDHLFKYQEIHVRDFGGKLVITGFIINALLGSLGLWFIVERTKQCLDFSSTAHLIHLIACWNYNSSFPYSISWWLLNLACLTIMCVSGEFLCLRSELKAIPLKLTPKVDL
;
A
#
# COMPACT_ATOMS: atom_id res chain seq x y z
N MET A 1 38.98 -10.46 -17.85
CA MET A 1 37.69 -11.18 -17.93
C MET A 1 36.73 -10.59 -16.90
N LYS A 2 35.67 -9.89 -17.33
CA LYS A 2 34.64 -9.36 -16.40
C LYS A 2 33.69 -10.48 -16.04
N LYS A 3 33.71 -10.89 -14.77
CA LYS A 3 32.79 -11.88 -14.20
C LYS A 3 31.40 -11.25 -14.12
N PHE A 4 30.55 -11.51 -15.11
CA PHE A 4 29.13 -11.16 -15.03
C PHE A 4 28.46 -12.17 -14.11
N SER A 5 28.49 -11.89 -12.81
CA SER A 5 27.66 -12.61 -11.84
C SER A 5 26.23 -12.13 -12.02
N GLY A 6 25.43 -12.88 -12.77
CA GLY A 6 23.98 -12.83 -12.64
C GLY A 6 23.62 -13.39 -11.27
N GLN A 7 23.83 -12.58 -10.23
CA GLN A 7 23.61 -12.98 -8.86
C GLN A 7 22.11 -12.92 -8.61
N PHE A 8 21.43 -14.07 -8.76
CA PHE A 8 20.15 -14.27 -8.09
C PHE A 8 20.39 -13.94 -6.61
N ARG A 9 19.85 -12.80 -6.17
CA ARG A 9 19.98 -12.36 -4.77
C ARG A 9 19.35 -13.46 -3.91
N SER A 10 20.19 -14.23 -3.22
CA SER A 10 19.75 -15.12 -2.16
C SER A 10 18.93 -14.28 -1.18
N THR A 11 17.67 -14.65 -0.95
CA THR A 11 16.85 -14.10 0.13
C THR A 11 17.46 -14.56 1.45
N THR A 12 18.47 -13.83 1.91
CA THR A 12 18.98 -14.00 3.27
C THR A 12 17.89 -13.49 4.19
N TRP A 13 17.31 -14.38 4.99
CA TRP A 13 16.24 -14.04 5.91
C TRP A 13 16.81 -13.12 6.99
N ASP A 14 16.48 -11.83 6.90
CA ASP A 14 16.82 -10.83 7.90
C ASP A 14 15.52 -10.35 8.57
N PRO A 15 15.18 -10.90 9.76
CA PRO A 15 13.91 -10.61 10.43
C PRO A 15 13.81 -9.15 10.87
N ILE A 16 14.94 -8.51 11.16
CA ILE A 16 14.98 -7.12 11.61
C ILE A 16 14.61 -6.21 10.43
N LEU A 17 15.18 -6.49 9.25
CA LEU A 17 14.87 -5.73 8.05
C LEU A 17 13.38 -5.84 7.70
N ILE A 18 12.83 -7.06 7.66
CA ILE A 18 11.41 -7.28 7.33
C ILE A 18 10.51 -6.55 8.33
N THR A 19 10.79 -6.66 9.63
CA THR A 19 10.00 -5.99 10.66
C THR A 19 10.08 -4.47 10.51
N SER A 20 11.27 -3.92 10.24
CA SER A 20 11.43 -2.48 10.03
C SER A 20 10.67 -1.98 8.79
N GLN A 21 10.63 -2.77 7.71
CA GLN A 21 9.86 -2.45 6.50
C GLN A 21 8.36 -2.47 6.75
N ILE A 22 7.86 -3.44 7.54
CA ILE A 22 6.45 -3.49 7.94
C ILE A 22 6.11 -2.22 8.74
N VAL A 23 6.90 -1.89 9.77
CA VAL A 23 6.67 -0.72 10.62
C VAL A 23 6.73 0.58 9.82
N ALA A 24 7.72 0.72 8.93
CA ALA A 24 7.83 1.88 8.05
C ALA A 24 6.61 2.00 7.12
N LEU A 25 6.16 0.90 6.53
CA LEU A 25 4.97 0.90 5.69
C LEU A 25 3.70 1.24 6.48
N GLN A 26 3.55 0.74 7.72
CA GLN A 26 2.45 1.13 8.61
C GLN A 26 2.49 2.63 8.89
N ALA A 27 3.65 3.17 9.24
CA ALA A 27 3.80 4.59 9.53
C ALA A 27 3.41 5.44 8.32
N VAL A 28 3.90 5.09 7.12
CA VAL A 28 3.54 5.76 5.87
C VAL A 28 2.03 5.67 5.65
N PHE A 29 1.43 4.48 5.74
CA PHE A 29 0.01 4.25 5.49
C PHE A 29 -0.91 5.08 6.40
N TYR A 30 -0.64 5.09 7.71
CA TYR A 30 -1.48 5.84 8.66
C TYR A 30 -1.23 7.35 8.58
N PHE A 31 0.03 7.77 8.35
CA PHE A 31 0.36 9.18 8.19
C PHE A 31 -0.28 9.75 6.91
N SER A 32 -0.20 9.02 5.79
CA SER A 32 -0.85 9.42 4.55
C SER A 32 -2.37 9.41 4.67
N LEU A 33 -2.95 8.40 5.33
CA LEU A 33 -4.40 8.31 5.52
C LEU A 33 -4.92 9.49 6.36
N GLY A 34 -4.29 9.74 7.51
CA GLY A 34 -4.63 10.87 8.38
C GLY A 34 -4.41 12.22 7.69
N GLY A 35 -3.33 12.37 6.93
CA GLY A 35 -3.06 13.58 6.16
C GLY A 35 -4.10 13.82 5.06
N VAL A 36 -4.42 12.82 4.26
CA VAL A 36 -5.42 12.91 3.18
C VAL A 36 -6.79 13.24 3.76
N LEU A 37 -7.22 12.54 4.81
CA LEU A 37 -8.52 12.80 5.43
C LEU A 37 -8.58 14.16 6.11
N SER A 38 -7.50 14.62 6.75
CA SER A 38 -7.44 15.97 7.33
C SER A 38 -7.54 17.05 6.25
N ILE A 39 -6.88 16.87 5.10
CA ILE A 39 -7.01 17.78 3.96
C ILE A 39 -8.45 17.80 3.44
N MET A 40 -9.07 16.63 3.28
CA MET A 40 -10.47 16.54 2.83
C MET A 40 -11.43 17.19 3.82
N ASP A 41 -11.24 16.99 5.12
CA ASP A 41 -12.04 17.62 6.17
C ASP A 41 -11.89 19.14 6.19
N LEU A 42 -10.68 19.67 5.96
CA LEU A 42 -10.43 21.11 5.82
C LEU A 42 -11.14 21.71 4.60
N LEU A 43 -11.21 20.97 3.48
CA LEU A 43 -11.90 21.41 2.26
C LEU A 43 -13.42 21.46 2.43
N VAL A 44 -13.99 20.58 3.26
CA VAL A 44 -15.45 20.51 3.52
C VAL A 44 -15.87 21.37 4.71
N GLY A 45 -14.94 21.72 5.61
CA GLY A 45 -15.22 22.49 6.81
C GLY A 45 -15.85 21.69 7.95
N THR A 46 -15.60 20.37 7.99
CA THR A 46 -16.15 19.45 9.00
C THR A 46 -15.10 19.03 10.03
N SER A 47 -15.47 18.91 11.31
CA SER A 47 -14.54 18.68 12.43
C SER A 47 -14.52 17.22 12.94
N LYS A 48 -14.64 16.22 12.06
CA LYS A 48 -14.84 14.80 12.44
C LYS A 48 -13.71 13.87 11.97
N SER A 49 -12.47 14.28 12.25
CA SER A 49 -11.24 13.65 11.75
C SER A 49 -11.01 12.20 12.18
N LEU A 50 -11.23 11.84 13.46
CA LEU A 50 -10.92 10.48 13.95
C LEU A 50 -12.04 9.47 13.68
N ASP A 51 -13.29 9.93 13.68
CA ASP A 51 -14.44 9.07 13.43
C ASP A 51 -14.47 8.62 11.97
N HIS A 52 -14.12 9.48 11.00
CA HIS A 52 -14.00 9.09 9.59
C HIS A 52 -12.90 8.04 9.33
N LEU A 53 -11.90 7.97 10.21
CA LEU A 53 -10.72 7.11 10.08
C LEU A 53 -10.99 5.68 10.55
N PHE A 54 -11.76 5.51 11.63
CA PHE A 54 -11.97 4.21 12.28
C PHE A 54 -13.44 3.77 12.34
N LYS A 55 -14.42 4.68 12.17
CA LYS A 55 -15.84 4.36 12.30
C LYS A 55 -16.45 4.01 10.94
N TYR A 56 -16.54 2.71 10.68
CA TYR A 56 -17.05 2.12 9.42
C TYR A 56 -18.57 2.22 9.22
N GLN A 57 -19.31 2.64 10.25
CA GLN A 57 -20.76 2.60 10.26
C GLN A 57 -21.41 3.74 9.42
N GLU A 58 -20.61 4.71 8.96
CA GLU A 58 -21.09 5.90 8.24
C GLU A 58 -20.65 5.95 6.76
N ILE A 59 -20.04 4.89 6.22
CA ILE A 59 -19.67 4.82 4.78
C ILE A 59 -20.93 4.51 3.95
N HIS A 60 -21.81 5.48 3.83
CA HIS A 60 -22.92 5.46 2.86
C HIS A 60 -22.44 6.05 1.53
N VAL A 61 -22.44 5.23 0.47
CA VAL A 61 -22.04 5.63 -0.90
C VAL A 61 -22.94 6.74 -1.48
N ARG A 62 -24.13 6.94 -0.87
CA ARG A 62 -25.09 7.97 -1.26
C ARG A 62 -24.73 9.36 -0.74
N ASP A 63 -24.05 9.44 0.39
CA ASP A 63 -23.75 10.73 1.02
C ASP A 63 -22.47 11.34 0.45
N PHE A 64 -22.47 12.68 0.33
CA PHE A 64 -21.31 13.41 -0.18
C PHE A 64 -20.06 13.19 0.69
N GLY A 65 -20.23 13.13 2.02
CA GLY A 65 -19.15 12.81 2.96
C GLY A 65 -18.58 11.41 2.74
N GLY A 66 -19.45 10.39 2.56
CA GLY A 66 -19.01 9.02 2.30
C GLY A 66 -18.19 8.89 1.00
N LYS A 67 -18.56 9.63 -0.05
CA LYS A 67 -17.78 9.67 -1.30
C LYS A 67 -16.39 10.26 -1.10
N LEU A 68 -16.26 11.33 -0.31
CA LEU A 68 -14.97 11.94 -0.02
C LEU A 68 -14.06 11.01 0.78
N VAL A 69 -14.61 10.29 1.76
CA VAL A 69 -13.86 9.26 2.49
C VAL A 69 -13.38 8.18 1.53
N ILE A 70 -14.25 7.65 0.66
CA ILE A 70 -13.88 6.65 -0.36
C ILE A 70 -12.74 7.17 -1.26
N THR A 71 -12.84 8.41 -1.75
CA THR A 71 -11.78 9.02 -2.56
C THR A 71 -10.48 9.16 -1.76
N GLY A 72 -10.55 9.53 -0.48
CA GLY A 72 -9.40 9.60 0.41
C GLY A 72 -8.70 8.25 0.58
N PHE A 73 -9.46 7.16 0.75
CA PHE A 73 -8.92 5.80 0.82
C PHE A 73 -8.25 5.37 -0.49
N ILE A 74 -8.80 5.72 -1.65
CA ILE A 74 -8.19 5.43 -2.96
C ILE A 74 -6.87 6.20 -3.13
N ILE A 75 -6.84 7.49 -2.77
CA ILE A 75 -5.60 8.29 -2.78
C ILE A 75 -4.58 7.66 -1.83
N ASN A 76 -5.01 7.24 -0.64
CA ASN A 76 -4.15 6.56 0.32
C ASN A 76 -3.59 5.23 -0.22
N ALA A 77 -4.37 4.46 -0.97
CA ALA A 77 -3.89 3.24 -1.62
C ALA A 77 -2.80 3.53 -2.67
N LEU A 78 -2.92 4.64 -3.42
CA LEU A 78 -1.89 5.08 -4.35
C LEU A 78 -0.61 5.55 -3.63
N LEU A 79 -0.75 6.30 -2.53
CA LEU A 79 0.39 6.69 -1.68
C LEU A 79 1.06 5.46 -1.03
N GLY A 80 0.27 4.49 -0.57
CA GLY A 80 0.74 3.21 -0.06
C GLY A 80 1.51 2.41 -1.12
N SER A 81 1.06 2.43 -2.37
CA SER A 81 1.79 1.85 -3.51
C SER A 81 3.14 2.51 -3.73
N LEU A 82 3.25 3.84 -3.57
CA LEU A 82 4.55 4.52 -3.61
C LEU A 82 5.43 4.11 -2.41
N GLY A 83 4.84 3.95 -1.23
CA GLY A 83 5.53 3.41 -0.06
C GLY A 83 6.10 2.01 -0.30
N LEU A 84 5.31 1.11 -0.88
CA LEU A 84 5.78 -0.22 -1.30
C LEU A 84 6.95 -0.13 -2.28
N TRP A 85 6.84 0.76 -3.27
CA TRP A 85 7.88 0.95 -4.27
C TRP A 85 9.21 1.41 -3.65
N PHE A 86 9.19 2.38 -2.74
CA PHE A 86 10.40 2.90 -2.09
C PHE A 86 10.99 1.97 -1.01
N ILE A 87 10.16 1.22 -0.28
CA ILE A 87 10.60 0.45 0.89
C ILE A 87 10.95 -1.00 0.51
N VAL A 88 10.09 -1.64 -0.29
CA VAL A 88 10.18 -3.08 -0.56
C VAL A 88 11.01 -3.34 -1.81
N GLU A 89 10.91 -2.47 -2.83
CA GLU A 89 11.61 -2.54 -4.13
C GLU A 89 11.48 -3.87 -4.91
N ARG A 90 10.78 -4.87 -4.36
CA ARG A 90 10.66 -6.24 -4.88
C ARG A 90 9.21 -6.57 -5.16
N THR A 91 8.93 -6.91 -6.41
CA THR A 91 7.59 -7.26 -6.91
C THR A 91 6.92 -8.38 -6.13
N LYS A 92 7.63 -9.49 -5.90
CA LYS A 92 7.06 -10.71 -5.30
C LYS A 92 6.56 -10.55 -3.86
N GLN A 93 6.96 -9.48 -3.16
CA GLN A 93 6.59 -9.24 -1.77
C GLN A 93 5.47 -8.19 -1.63
N CYS A 94 5.10 -7.49 -2.71
CA CYS A 94 4.11 -6.42 -2.66
C CYS A 94 2.75 -6.89 -2.11
N LEU A 95 2.29 -8.09 -2.49
CA LEU A 95 1.05 -8.68 -1.98
C LEU A 95 1.10 -8.94 -0.46
N ASP A 96 2.21 -9.51 0.02
CA ASP A 96 2.39 -9.83 1.44
C ASP A 96 2.37 -8.54 2.29
N PHE A 97 3.09 -7.50 1.86
CA PHE A 97 3.13 -6.23 2.56
C PHE A 97 1.81 -5.45 2.49
N SER A 98 1.16 -5.43 1.31
CA SER A 98 -0.15 -4.77 1.13
C SER A 98 -1.24 -5.45 1.97
N SER A 99 -1.29 -6.79 1.95
CA SER A 99 -2.24 -7.56 2.76
C SER A 99 -1.98 -7.38 4.26
N THR A 100 -0.71 -7.44 4.70
CA THR A 100 -0.34 -7.17 6.10
C THR A 100 -0.79 -5.79 6.55
N ALA A 101 -0.64 -4.76 5.72
CA ALA A 101 -1.10 -3.42 6.07
C ALA A 101 -2.62 -3.31 6.24
N HIS A 102 -3.39 -3.91 5.34
CA HIS A 102 -4.85 -3.92 5.45
C HIS A 102 -5.35 -4.82 6.60
N LEU A 103 -4.63 -5.90 6.93
CA LEU A 103 -4.93 -6.75 8.10
C LEU A 103 -4.70 -5.99 9.42
N ILE A 104 -3.59 -5.26 9.53
CA ILE A 104 -3.34 -4.40 10.71
C ILE A 104 -4.41 -3.33 10.81
N HIS A 105 -4.81 -2.72 9.68
CA HIS A 105 -5.90 -1.75 9.65
C HIS A 105 -7.24 -2.35 10.10
N LEU A 106 -7.56 -3.58 9.68
CA LEU A 106 -8.73 -4.32 10.15
C LEU A 106 -8.68 -4.55 11.66
N ILE A 107 -7.54 -4.98 12.21
CA ILE A 107 -7.37 -5.20 13.64
C ILE A 107 -7.53 -3.88 14.41
N ALA A 108 -6.96 -2.79 13.91
CA ALA A 108 -7.12 -1.47 14.51
C ALA A 108 -8.58 -1.02 14.51
N CYS A 109 -9.28 -1.20 13.39
CA CYS A 109 -10.71 -0.92 13.24
C CYS A 109 -11.59 -1.76 14.18
N TRP A 110 -11.26 -3.04 14.37
CA TRP A 110 -11.96 -3.92 15.30
C TRP A 110 -11.76 -3.44 16.75
N ASN A 111 -10.52 -3.18 17.16
CA ASN A 111 -10.22 -2.68 18.50
C ASN A 111 -10.95 -1.36 18.79
N TYR A 112 -11.02 -0.45 17.80
CA TYR A 112 -11.65 0.87 18.01
C TYR A 112 -13.16 0.80 18.27
N ASN A 113 -13.93 0.01 17.50
CA ASN A 113 -15.40 -0.02 17.68
C ASN A 113 -15.89 -1.20 18.52
N SER A 114 -14.97 -2.01 19.08
CA SER A 114 -15.26 -3.19 19.93
C SER A 114 -16.23 -4.21 19.31
N SER A 115 -16.50 -4.09 18.01
CA SER A 115 -17.44 -4.88 17.23
C SER A 115 -16.78 -5.29 15.93
N PHE A 116 -17.10 -6.48 15.43
CA PHE A 116 -16.56 -6.92 14.15
C PHE A 116 -17.21 -6.12 13.00
N PRO A 117 -16.45 -5.68 11.97
CA PRO A 117 -17.02 -4.95 10.86
C PRO A 117 -17.89 -5.86 9.99
N TYR A 118 -19.22 -5.73 10.10
CA TYR A 118 -20.19 -6.46 9.25
C TYR A 118 -20.59 -5.70 7.98
N SER A 119 -20.13 -4.46 7.80
CA SER A 119 -20.51 -3.61 6.67
C SER A 119 -19.85 -4.07 5.36
N ILE A 120 -20.63 -4.56 4.42
CA ILE A 120 -20.16 -5.03 3.10
C ILE A 120 -19.41 -3.92 2.34
N SER A 121 -19.89 -2.67 2.42
CA SER A 121 -19.26 -1.52 1.76
C SER A 121 -17.83 -1.28 2.26
N TRP A 122 -17.59 -1.49 3.56
CA TRP A 122 -16.25 -1.36 4.14
C TRP A 122 -15.30 -2.47 3.63
N TRP A 123 -15.79 -3.70 3.54
CA TRP A 123 -15.02 -4.82 2.98
C TRP A 123 -14.66 -4.60 1.52
N LEU A 124 -15.63 -4.17 0.71
CA LEU A 124 -15.39 -3.86 -0.70
C LEU A 124 -14.38 -2.72 -0.87
N LEU A 125 -14.47 -1.67 -0.06
CA LEU A 125 -13.53 -0.56 -0.09
C LEU A 125 -12.11 -1.02 0.26
N ASN A 126 -11.95 -1.79 1.34
CA ASN A 126 -10.64 -2.30 1.75
C ASN A 126 -10.05 -3.27 0.73
N LEU A 127 -10.87 -4.15 0.16
CA LEU A 127 -10.42 -5.07 -0.88
C LEU A 127 -10.02 -4.32 -2.16
N ALA A 128 -10.76 -3.29 -2.55
CA ALA A 128 -10.42 -2.42 -3.67
C ALA A 128 -9.11 -1.64 -3.39
N CYS A 129 -8.93 -1.09 -2.19
CA CYS A 129 -7.70 -0.39 -1.82
C CYS A 129 -6.50 -1.34 -1.78
N LEU A 130 -6.66 -2.56 -1.24
CA LEU A 130 -5.63 -3.60 -1.21
C LEU A 130 -5.19 -3.95 -2.63
N THR A 131 -6.14 -4.20 -3.53
CA THR A 131 -5.84 -4.55 -4.93
C THR A 131 -5.18 -3.40 -5.68
N ILE A 132 -5.67 -2.16 -5.52
CA ILE A 132 -5.04 -0.96 -6.10
C ILE A 132 -3.60 -0.80 -5.61
N MET A 133 -3.39 -0.88 -4.29
CA MET A 133 -2.07 -0.75 -3.67
C MET A 133 -1.12 -1.86 -4.15
N CYS A 134 -1.62 -3.10 -4.23
CA CYS A 134 -0.84 -4.26 -4.67
C CYS A 134 -0.43 -4.14 -6.15
N VAL A 135 -1.39 -3.99 -7.05
CA VAL A 135 -1.14 -3.96 -8.51
C VAL A 135 -0.28 -2.75 -8.89
N SER A 136 -0.57 -1.58 -8.31
CA SER A 136 0.22 -0.38 -8.58
C SER A 136 1.63 -0.51 -8.02
N GLY A 137 1.79 -1.09 -6.83
CA GLY A 137 3.09 -1.32 -6.20
C GLY A 137 3.93 -2.32 -6.99
N GLU A 138 3.32 -3.43 -7.41
CA GLU A 138 3.94 -4.42 -8.30
C GLU A 138 4.39 -3.78 -9.61
N PHE A 139 3.53 -3.00 -10.26
CA PHE A 139 3.90 -2.34 -11.52
C PHE A 139 5.12 -1.43 -11.38
N LEU A 140 5.17 -0.62 -10.32
CA LEU A 140 6.28 0.29 -10.04
C LEU A 140 7.58 -0.45 -9.70
N CYS A 141 7.50 -1.46 -8.84
CA CYS A 141 8.63 -2.33 -8.49
C CYS A 141 9.15 -3.05 -9.73
N LEU A 142 8.27 -3.63 -10.56
CA LEU A 142 8.63 -4.37 -11.76
C LEU A 142 9.39 -3.48 -12.74
N ARG A 143 8.90 -2.26 -12.96
CA ARG A 143 9.55 -1.29 -13.84
C ARG A 143 10.96 -0.93 -13.35
N SER A 144 11.18 -0.93 -12.04
CA SER A 144 12.47 -0.62 -11.43
C SER A 144 13.42 -1.82 -11.51
N GLU A 145 12.92 -3.04 -11.25
CA GLU A 145 13.69 -4.27 -11.39
C GLU A 145 14.13 -4.50 -12.85
N LEU A 146 13.26 -4.24 -13.84
CA LEU A 146 13.58 -4.39 -15.27
C LEU A 146 14.67 -3.42 -15.74
N LYS A 147 14.72 -2.19 -15.22
CA LYS A 147 15.77 -1.21 -15.58
C LYS A 147 17.16 -1.61 -15.09
N ALA A 148 17.25 -2.41 -14.02
CA ALA A 148 18.51 -2.82 -13.44
C ALA A 148 19.22 -3.93 -14.23
N ILE A 149 18.58 -4.52 -15.25
CA ILE A 149 19.16 -5.58 -16.09
C ILE A 149 19.92 -4.94 -17.26
N PRO A 150 21.27 -4.93 -17.28
CA PRO A 150 22.02 -4.46 -18.45
C PRO A 150 21.87 -5.48 -19.58
N LEU A 151 21.08 -5.14 -20.61
CA LEU A 151 21.04 -5.85 -21.88
C LEU A 151 22.36 -5.64 -22.64
N LYS A 152 23.46 -6.23 -22.17
CA LYS A 152 24.61 -6.47 -23.04
C LYS A 152 24.25 -7.65 -23.93
N LEU A 153 23.56 -7.38 -25.04
CA LEU A 153 23.58 -8.29 -26.17
C LEU A 153 25.05 -8.52 -26.53
N THR A 154 25.54 -9.74 -26.29
CA THR A 154 26.78 -10.21 -26.91
C THR A 154 26.63 -9.96 -28.42
N PRO A 155 27.58 -9.27 -29.08
CA PRO A 155 27.51 -9.10 -30.53
C PRO A 155 27.37 -10.48 -31.14
N LYS A 156 26.40 -10.64 -32.06
CA LYS A 156 26.34 -11.81 -32.93
C LYS A 156 27.73 -11.96 -33.53
N VAL A 157 28.41 -13.05 -33.18
CA VAL A 157 29.65 -13.43 -33.84
C VAL A 157 29.19 -13.99 -35.17
N ASP A 158 29.11 -13.13 -36.19
CA ASP A 158 28.86 -13.57 -37.55
C ASP A 158 30.10 -14.39 -37.98
N LEU A 159 29.88 -15.70 -38.15
CA LEU A 159 30.84 -16.65 -38.72
C LEU A 159 30.77 -16.65 -40.24
#